data_AF-A0A2V6U0K0-F1
#
_entry.id   AF-A0A2V6U0K0-F1
#
_cell.length_a   1.000
_cell.length_b   1.000
_cell.length_c   1.000
_cell.angle_alpha   90.00
_cell.angle_beta   90.00
_cell.angle_gamma   90.00
#
_symmetry.space_group_name_H-M   'P 1'
#
loop_
_entity.id
_entity.type
_entity.pdbx_description
1 polymer ?
#
loop_
_entity_poly.entity_id
_entity_poly.type
_entity_poly.pdbx_seq_one_letter_code
_entity_poly.pdbx_strand_id
1 'polypeptide(L)'
;NSVARDGRPACQMIGFCTSGCKIGAKWSTLYTEIPKADATGKFELRPNSMALQIQHDRQGKVTGVLYVDKSGTQQVQKARIVCVAGNSIES
;
A
#
# COMPACT_ATOMS: atom_id res chain seq x y z
N ASN A 1 -12.37 -12.59 -11.96
CA ASN A 1 -12.67 -13.92 -11.38
C ASN A 1 -13.43 -14.77 -12.38
N SER A 2 -13.34 -16.11 -12.35
CA SER A 2 -14.18 -16.98 -13.20
C SER A 2 -15.64 -17.04 -12.74
N VAL A 3 -15.88 -16.82 -11.44
CA VAL A 3 -17.19 -16.71 -10.79
C VAL A 3 -17.17 -15.54 -9.79
N ALA A 4 -18.32 -15.12 -9.27
CA ALA A 4 -18.34 -14.14 -8.19
C ALA A 4 -17.54 -14.66 -6.97
N ARG A 5 -16.73 -13.80 -6.35
CA ARG A 5 -15.86 -14.17 -5.23
C ARG A 5 -15.52 -12.95 -4.40
N ASP A 6 -15.70 -13.06 -3.08
CA ASP A 6 -15.29 -12.03 -2.11
C ASP A 6 -15.84 -10.63 -2.47
N GLY A 7 -17.16 -10.56 -2.71
CA GLY A 7 -17.85 -9.33 -3.11
C GLY A 7 -17.57 -8.83 -4.54
N ARG A 8 -16.70 -9.51 -5.30
CA ARG A 8 -16.32 -9.11 -6.67
C ARG A 8 -17.00 -9.98 -7.74
N PRO A 9 -17.49 -9.41 -8.85
CA PRO A 9 -18.20 -10.17 -9.89
C PRO A 9 -17.27 -11.07 -10.72
N ALA A 10 -17.89 -11.93 -11.55
CA ALA A 10 -17.18 -12.66 -12.59
C ALA A 10 -16.62 -11.71 -13.68
N CYS A 11 -15.53 -12.13 -14.34
CA CYS A 11 -14.91 -11.37 -15.42
C CYS A 11 -15.82 -11.37 -16.66
N GLN A 12 -16.01 -10.21 -17.27
CA GLN A 12 -16.78 -10.04 -18.51
C GLN A 12 -15.89 -9.91 -19.76
N MET A 13 -14.57 -10.11 -19.63
CA MET A 13 -13.60 -10.07 -20.75
C MET A 13 -13.60 -8.76 -21.57
N ILE A 14 -13.88 -7.64 -20.93
CA ILE A 14 -14.03 -6.31 -21.56
C ILE A 14 -12.71 -5.56 -21.84
N GLY A 15 -11.55 -6.22 -21.75
CA GLY A 15 -10.25 -5.65 -22.18
C GLY A 15 -9.50 -4.73 -21.19
N PHE A 16 -10.07 -4.35 -20.05
CA PHE A 16 -9.43 -3.41 -19.08
C PHE A 16 -8.53 -4.08 -18.03
N CYS A 17 -7.76 -5.11 -18.41
CA CYS A 17 -6.98 -5.88 -17.43
C CYS A 17 -5.73 -5.15 -16.92
N THR A 18 -5.12 -4.29 -17.73
CA THR A 18 -3.87 -3.58 -17.45
C THR A 18 -4.08 -2.14 -16.99
N SER A 19 -5.15 -1.49 -17.42
CA SER A 19 -5.48 -0.09 -17.08
C SER A 19 -6.36 0.05 -15.83
N GLY A 20 -6.54 -1.03 -15.06
CA GLY A 20 -7.49 -1.11 -13.95
C GLY A 20 -8.82 -1.74 -14.37
N CYS A 21 -9.24 -2.77 -13.64
CA CYS A 21 -10.46 -3.51 -13.98
C CYS A 21 -11.70 -2.63 -13.77
N LYS A 22 -12.36 -2.28 -14.88
CA LYS A 22 -13.54 -1.39 -14.88
C LYS A 22 -14.70 -1.85 -13.98
N ILE A 23 -14.86 -3.16 -13.78
CA ILE A 23 -15.98 -3.74 -13.01
C ILE A 23 -15.54 -4.34 -11.67
N GLY A 24 -14.28 -4.17 -11.27
CA GLY A 24 -13.77 -4.75 -10.01
C GLY A 24 -13.71 -6.29 -9.97
N ALA A 25 -13.79 -6.98 -11.11
CA ALA A 25 -13.72 -8.45 -11.17
C ALA A 25 -12.29 -9.01 -10.96
N LYS A 26 -11.25 -8.23 -11.30
CA LYS A 26 -9.85 -8.56 -11.00
C LYS A 26 -9.58 -8.26 -9.52
N TRP A 27 -8.64 -8.97 -8.89
CA TRP A 27 -8.20 -8.62 -7.55
C TRP A 27 -7.24 -7.42 -7.61
N SER A 28 -7.34 -6.52 -6.63
CA SER A 28 -6.43 -5.39 -6.43
C SER A 28 -6.46 -4.98 -4.98
N THR A 29 -5.29 -4.85 -4.36
CA THR A 29 -5.13 -4.37 -2.98
C THR A 29 -5.92 -3.08 -2.72
N LEU A 30 -5.99 -2.18 -3.72
CA LEU A 30 -6.64 -0.87 -3.61
C LEU A 30 -8.11 -0.93 -3.16
N TYR A 31 -8.87 -1.91 -3.65
CA TYR A 31 -10.31 -2.01 -3.38
C TYR A 31 -10.71 -3.34 -2.73
N THR A 32 -9.74 -4.20 -2.37
CA THR A 32 -9.99 -5.41 -1.57
C THR A 32 -9.37 -5.32 -0.19
N GLU A 33 -8.05 -5.20 -0.10
CA GLU A 33 -7.35 -5.31 1.19
C GLU A 33 -7.29 -3.98 1.94
N ILE A 34 -7.11 -2.85 1.24
CA ILE A 34 -7.10 -1.52 1.89
C ILE A 34 -8.42 -1.25 2.64
N PRO A 35 -9.61 -1.43 2.04
CA PRO A 35 -10.86 -1.24 2.78
C PRO A 35 -11.02 -2.19 3.97
N LYS A 36 -10.55 -3.45 3.85
CA LYS A 36 -10.58 -4.42 4.95
C LYS A 36 -9.64 -4.00 6.08
N ALA A 37 -8.45 -3.47 5.76
CA ALA A 37 -7.51 -2.94 6.74
C ALA A 37 -8.07 -1.70 7.45
N ASP A 38 -8.66 -0.78 6.70
CA ASP A 38 -9.30 0.43 7.23
C ASP A 38 -10.43 0.11 8.22
N ALA A 39 -11.27 -0.87 7.88
CA ALA A 39 -12.35 -1.35 8.75
C ALA A 39 -11.88 -1.90 10.11
N THR A 40 -10.59 -2.23 10.27
CA THR A 40 -10.05 -2.67 11.57
C THR A 40 -9.84 -1.53 12.57
N GLY A 41 -9.82 -0.27 12.11
CA GLY A 41 -9.48 0.90 12.92
C GLY A 41 -8.01 0.96 13.39
N LYS A 42 -7.16 0.04 12.92
CA LYS A 42 -5.73 -0.05 13.27
C LYS A 42 -4.81 0.29 12.10
N PHE A 43 -5.37 0.91 11.07
CA PHE A 43 -4.71 1.18 9.81
C PHE A 43 -4.77 2.68 9.49
N GLU A 44 -3.71 3.18 8.88
CA GLU A 44 -3.64 4.52 8.33
C GLU A 44 -2.99 4.44 6.94
N LEU A 45 -3.65 5.03 5.94
CA LEU A 45 -3.10 5.18 4.60
C LEU A 45 -2.62 6.61 4.37
N ARG A 46 -1.33 6.76 4.04
CA ARG A 46 -0.74 8.06 3.68
C ARG A 46 -0.27 8.05 2.22
N PRO A 47 -1.15 8.40 1.27
CA PRO A 47 -0.73 8.55 -0.12
C PRO A 47 0.24 9.74 -0.27
N ASN A 48 1.02 9.74 -1.35
CA ASN A 48 2.01 10.80 -1.65
C ASN A 48 3.01 11.02 -0.50
N SER A 49 3.49 9.92 0.10
CA SER A 49 4.47 9.91 1.19
C SER A 49 5.62 8.97 0.81
N MET A 50 6.61 9.49 0.09
CA MET A 50 7.73 8.67 -0.42
C MET A 50 8.76 8.43 0.68
N ALA A 51 8.96 7.17 1.07
CA ALA A 51 9.99 6.80 2.03
C ALA A 51 11.39 7.06 1.42
N LEU A 52 12.25 7.73 2.19
CA LEU A 52 13.63 8.04 1.79
C LEU A 52 14.66 7.20 2.52
N GLN A 53 14.44 6.98 3.82
CA GLN A 53 15.44 6.32 4.67
C GLN A 53 14.78 5.63 5.86
N ILE A 54 15.18 4.38 6.11
CA ILE A 54 14.92 3.70 7.38
C ILE A 54 15.99 4.16 8.37
N GLN A 55 15.58 4.82 9.44
CA GLN A 55 16.46 5.29 10.49
C GLN A 55 16.65 4.22 11.56
N HIS A 56 17.87 4.12 12.09
CA HIS A 56 18.22 3.21 13.16
C HIS A 56 19.09 3.89 14.23
N ASP A 57 19.10 3.31 15.43
CA ASP A 57 20.03 3.70 16.49
C ASP A 57 21.44 3.10 16.27
N ARG A 58 22.37 3.40 17.17
CA ARG A 58 23.75 2.87 17.11
C ARG A 58 23.85 1.36 17.24
N GLN A 59 22.80 0.69 17.73
CA GLN A 59 22.73 -0.76 17.87
C GLN A 59 22.12 -1.41 16.61
N GLY A 60 21.74 -0.60 15.61
CA GLY A 60 21.11 -1.06 14.38
C GLY A 60 19.61 -1.28 14.49
N LYS A 61 18.97 -0.90 15.60
CA LYS A 61 17.53 -1.08 15.79
C LYS A 61 16.78 0.07 15.12
N VAL A 62 15.73 -0.27 14.36
CA VAL A 62 14.88 0.73 13.69
C VAL A 62 14.25 1.68 14.70
N THR A 63 14.29 2.97 14.39
CA THR A 63 13.69 4.05 15.17
C THR A 63 12.56 4.77 14.41
N GLY A 64 12.59 4.74 13.08
CA GLY A 64 11.56 5.35 12.25
C GLY A 64 11.88 5.31 10.76
N VAL A 65 11.01 5.94 9.98
CA VAL A 65 11.15 6.13 8.54
C VAL A 65 11.07 7.62 8.24
N LEU A 66 12.12 8.15 7.60
CA LEU A 66 12.12 9.45 6.97
C LEU A 66 11.38 9.36 5.65
N TYR A 67 10.41 10.24 5.41
CA TYR A 67 9.67 10.32 4.16
C TYR A 67 9.46 11.76 3.73
N VAL A 68 9.17 11.96 2.43
CA VAL A 68 8.76 13.25 1.87
C VAL A 68 7.26 13.24 1.64
N ASP A 69 6.56 14.23 2.19
CA ASP A 69 5.12 14.39 2.01
C ASP A 69 4.75 15.08 0.68
N LYS A 70 3.44 15.22 0.43
CA LYS A 70 2.90 15.85 -0.79
C LYS A 70 3.39 17.28 -1.07
N SER A 71 3.90 17.98 -0.05
CA SER A 71 4.44 19.34 -0.16
C SER A 71 5.94 19.39 -0.45
N GLY A 72 6.61 18.22 -0.49
CA GLY A 72 8.06 18.14 -0.58
C GLY A 72 8.75 18.27 0.79
N THR A 73 7.99 18.32 1.89
CA THR A 73 8.55 18.47 3.24
C THR A 73 8.97 17.12 3.80
N GLN A 74 10.15 17.08 4.43
CA GLN A 74 10.63 15.87 5.12
C GLN A 74 9.93 15.69 6.47
N GLN A 75 9.52 14.45 6.72
CA GLN A 75 8.79 14.02 7.92
C GLN A 75 9.41 12.74 8.46
N VAL A 76 9.34 12.53 9.78
CA VAL A 76 9.79 11.28 10.42
C VAL A 76 8.61 10.58 11.07
N GLN A 77 8.30 9.37 10.59
CA GLN A 77 7.36 8.47 11.25
C GLN A 77 8.12 7.51 12.15
N LYS A 78 7.94 7.63 13.48
CA LYS A 78 8.52 6.67 14.44
C LYS A 78 7.90 5.29 14.24
N ALA A 79 8.73 4.26 14.26
CA ALA A 79 8.31 2.88 14.09
C ALA A 79 9.24 1.94 14.87
N ARG A 80 8.67 0.88 15.45
CA ARG A 80 9.44 -0.19 16.12
C ARG A 80 9.84 -1.31 15.16
N ILE A 81 9.07 -1.48 14.09
CA ILE A 81 9.22 -2.51 13.06
C ILE A 81 8.88 -1.84 11.72
N VAL A 82 9.63 -2.15 10.68
CA VAL A 82 9.39 -1.69 9.30
C VAL A 82 9.40 -2.90 8.38
N CYS A 83 8.41 -2.97 7.49
CA CYS A 83 8.34 -3.93 6.40
C CYS A 83 8.45 -3.15 5.08
N VAL A 84 9.41 -3.53 4.23
CA VAL A 84 9.64 -2.86 2.95
C VAL A 84 8.89 -3.61 1.85
N ALA A 85 8.05 -2.90 1.12
CA ALA A 85 7.22 -3.42 0.04
C ALA A 85 7.17 -2.43 -1.15
N GLY A 86 8.30 -1.81 -1.47
CA GLY A 86 8.48 -0.84 -2.54
C GLY A 86 8.79 -1.46 -3.90
N ASN A 87 8.25 -2.64 -4.23
CA ASN A 87 8.57 -3.41 -5.46
C ASN A 87 10.07 -3.77 -5.64
N SER A 88 10.44 -4.36 -6.77
CA SER A 88 11.79 -4.88 -7.01
C SER A 88 12.89 -3.83 -7.17
N ILE A 89 12.52 -2.57 -7.43
CA ILE A 89 13.47 -1.48 -7.69
C ILE A 89 13.62 -0.56 -6.48
N GLU A 90 12.53 -0.35 -5.73
CA GLU A 90 12.49 0.64 -4.65
C GLU A 90 12.39 -0.02 -3.25
N SER A 91 12.66 -1.34 -3.14
CA SER A 91 12.78 -2.07 -1.86
C SER A 91 14.22 -2.27 -1.40
#